data_AF-A0A7C3LPX1-F1
#
_entry.id   AF-A0A7C3LPX1-F1
#
_cell.length_a   1.000
_cell.length_b   1.000
_cell.length_c   1.000
_cell.angle_alpha   90.00
_cell.angle_beta   90.00
_cell.angle_gamma   90.00
#
_symmetry.space_group_name_H-M   'P 1'
#
loop_
_entity.id
_entity.type
_entity.pdbx_description
1 polymer ?
#
loop_
_entity_poly.entity_id
_entity_poly.type
_entity_poly.pdbx_seq_one_letter_code
_entity_poly.pdbx_strand_id
1 'polypeptide(L)'
;MDRETLLKALNKPSPYGPDVDLSRFNVGLAEEGVLEEREVNKISSRLGLGSGLLRKADYLQVNESVLSKFMREKLTERGAVVLPTSEALKKLDWVREYSWRLVKPDTDKYTAATKLYGNELGFFIYVPPGVKIKDPIYTCLFITRKGYAQLLHNIVVVDDGAELNLVTGCGVPDQPLGSLHVGISEYYVGRGSKLTYTMIHAWAPDMVVRPRTVVKVGKGGEYVSYYVIYSSVESLQTYPKVYLGEGAKATLNSIVVGVDKSVYDVGSAI
;
A
#
# COMPACT_ATOMS: atom_id res chain seq x y z
N MET A 1 21.81 0.97 -5.48
CA MET A 1 22.19 0.69 -4.08
C MET A 1 22.60 -0.77 -4.01
N ASP A 2 23.78 -1.05 -3.47
CA ASP A 2 24.27 -2.41 -3.32
C ASP A 2 23.58 -3.15 -2.16
N ARG A 3 23.75 -4.48 -2.15
CA ARG A 3 23.14 -5.36 -1.15
C ARG A 3 23.73 -5.18 0.25
N GLU A 4 25.01 -4.82 0.36
CA GLU A 4 25.69 -4.66 1.66
C GLU A 4 25.09 -3.48 2.45
N THR A 5 24.84 -2.36 1.77
CA THR A 5 24.17 -1.19 2.34
C THR A 5 22.79 -1.54 2.88
N LEU A 6 22.01 -2.34 2.14
CA LEU A 6 20.69 -2.80 2.58
C LEU A 6 20.77 -3.72 3.80
N LEU A 7 21.74 -4.64 3.82
CA LEU A 7 21.96 -5.52 4.97
C LEU A 7 22.31 -4.74 6.24
N LYS A 8 23.11 -3.67 6.12
CA LYS A 8 23.38 -2.75 7.25
C LYS A 8 22.11 -2.04 7.70
N ALA A 9 21.26 -1.61 6.76
CA ALA A 9 20.02 -0.92 7.06
C ALA A 9 18.97 -1.79 7.78
N LEU A 10 19.08 -3.13 7.77
CA LEU A 10 18.22 -4.01 8.59
C LEU A 10 18.36 -3.76 10.10
N ASN A 11 19.47 -3.15 10.55
CA ASN A 11 19.68 -2.76 11.94
C ASN A 11 19.25 -1.31 12.25
N LYS A 12 18.76 -0.56 11.25
CA LYS A 12 18.39 0.84 11.40
C LYS A 12 16.92 0.94 11.84
N PRO A 13 16.61 1.31 13.09
CA PRO A 13 15.23 1.48 13.53
C PRO A 13 14.57 2.66 12.82
N SER A 14 13.24 2.69 12.83
CA SER A 14 12.52 3.92 12.49
C SER A 14 12.78 4.97 13.59
N PRO A 15 12.90 6.26 13.24
CA PRO A 15 12.99 7.32 14.25
C PRO A 15 11.69 7.53 15.04
N TYR A 16 10.57 6.92 14.61
CA TYR A 16 9.26 7.07 15.23
C TYR A 16 8.63 5.70 15.51
N GLY A 17 7.64 5.68 16.40
CA GLY A 17 6.95 4.49 16.86
C GLY A 17 7.83 3.48 17.61
N PRO A 18 7.23 2.39 18.10
CA PRO A 18 7.97 1.35 18.76
C PRO A 18 8.85 0.61 17.75
N ASP A 19 10.11 0.38 18.11
CA ASP A 19 10.99 -0.47 17.33
C ASP A 19 10.49 -1.92 17.35
N VAL A 20 10.67 -2.61 16.23
CA VAL A 20 10.16 -3.97 16.02
C VAL A 20 11.31 -4.88 15.69
N ASP A 21 11.41 -5.97 16.44
CA ASP A 21 12.26 -7.09 16.09
C ASP A 21 11.66 -7.88 14.93
N LEU A 22 12.29 -7.78 13.76
CA LEU A 22 11.83 -8.48 12.55
C LEU A 22 11.99 -10.00 12.64
N SER A 23 12.82 -10.52 13.56
CA SER A 23 12.99 -11.97 13.76
C SER A 23 11.74 -12.66 14.34
N ARG A 24 10.79 -11.87 14.87
CA ARG A 24 9.46 -12.34 15.30
C ARG A 24 8.60 -12.85 14.15
N PHE A 25 8.95 -12.51 12.90
CA PHE A 25 8.13 -12.79 11.72
C PHE A 25 8.89 -13.61 10.67
N ASN A 26 8.13 -14.34 9.88
CA ASN A 26 8.60 -15.13 8.75
C ASN A 26 8.92 -14.21 7.55
N VAL A 27 10.05 -13.51 7.62
CA VAL A 27 10.53 -12.59 6.56
C VAL A 27 11.15 -13.36 5.40
N GLY A 28 10.69 -13.11 4.17
CA GLY A 28 11.24 -13.71 2.95
C GLY A 28 10.85 -15.16 2.71
N LEU A 29 9.92 -15.70 3.51
CA LEU A 29 9.31 -17.00 3.26
C LEU A 29 8.06 -16.81 2.39
N ALA A 30 8.10 -17.40 1.20
CA ALA A 30 6.99 -17.36 0.27
C ALA A 30 5.76 -18.06 0.86
N GLU A 31 4.64 -17.36 0.91
CA GLU A 31 3.39 -17.86 1.48
C GLU A 31 2.24 -17.53 0.52
N GLU A 32 1.81 -18.55 -0.22
CA GLU A 32 0.62 -18.42 -1.06
C GLU A 32 -0.64 -18.23 -0.19
N GLY A 33 -1.64 -17.56 -0.76
CA GLY A 33 -2.88 -17.25 -0.08
C GLY A 33 -4.07 -17.43 -1.01
N VAL A 34 -5.02 -18.25 -0.58
CA VAL A 34 -6.33 -18.33 -1.23
C VAL A 34 -7.38 -18.05 -0.16
N LEU A 35 -8.43 -17.34 -0.53
CA LEU A 35 -9.60 -17.13 0.32
C LEU A 35 -10.83 -17.54 -0.45
N GLU A 36 -11.77 -18.15 0.25
CA GLU A 36 -13.12 -18.32 -0.27
C GLU A 36 -13.84 -16.97 -0.31
N GLU A 37 -14.82 -16.83 -1.21
CA GLU A 37 -15.62 -15.61 -1.33
C GLU A 37 -16.27 -15.19 -0.01
N ARG A 38 -16.69 -16.16 0.80
CA ARG A 38 -17.26 -15.90 2.13
C ARG A 38 -16.27 -15.18 3.04
N GLU A 39 -15.01 -15.56 3.02
CA GLU A 39 -13.96 -14.97 3.85
C GLU A 39 -13.59 -13.57 3.35
N VAL A 40 -13.47 -13.40 2.03
CA VAL A 40 -13.29 -12.08 1.42
C VAL A 40 -14.42 -11.14 1.81
N ASN A 41 -15.67 -11.61 1.80
CA ASN A 41 -16.83 -10.80 2.20
C ASN A 41 -16.80 -10.41 3.69
N LYS A 42 -16.30 -11.30 4.57
CA LYS A 42 -16.13 -10.97 6.00
C LYS A 42 -15.09 -9.87 6.19
N ILE A 43 -13.91 -10.01 5.59
CA ILE A 43 -12.84 -9.00 5.67
C ILE A 43 -13.32 -7.68 5.03
N SER A 44 -13.97 -7.74 3.87
CA SER A 44 -14.54 -6.57 3.19
C SER A 44 -15.55 -5.80 4.04
N SER A 45 -16.42 -6.53 4.74
CA SER A 45 -17.40 -5.92 5.65
C SER A 45 -16.70 -5.20 6.81
N ARG A 46 -15.63 -5.80 7.36
CA ARG A 46 -14.76 -5.16 8.36
C ARG A 46 -13.96 -3.98 7.83
N LEU A 47 -13.88 -3.79 6.52
CA LEU A 47 -13.28 -2.63 5.85
C LEU A 47 -14.31 -1.58 5.44
N GLY A 48 -15.60 -1.81 5.68
CA GLY A 48 -16.67 -0.91 5.24
C GLY A 48 -16.84 -0.84 3.71
N LEU A 49 -16.25 -1.79 2.97
CA LEU A 49 -16.36 -1.86 1.50
C LEU A 49 -17.63 -2.61 1.04
N GLY A 50 -18.39 -3.13 2.01
CA GLY A 50 -19.65 -3.83 1.82
C GLY A 50 -19.48 -5.23 1.23
N SER A 51 -20.59 -5.82 0.80
CA SER A 51 -20.59 -7.10 0.07
C SER A 51 -20.23 -6.90 -1.40
N GLY A 52 -19.75 -7.96 -2.05
CA GLY A 52 -19.45 -7.95 -3.48
C GLY A 52 -18.10 -7.31 -3.83
N LEU A 53 -17.17 -7.23 -2.88
CA LEU A 53 -15.81 -6.72 -3.13
C LEU A 53 -15.11 -7.47 -4.26
N LEU A 54 -15.28 -8.78 -4.37
CA LEU A 54 -14.73 -9.56 -5.49
C LEU A 54 -15.15 -9.05 -6.87
N ARG A 55 -16.31 -8.39 -6.98
CA ARG A 55 -16.78 -7.79 -8.23
C ARG A 55 -16.29 -6.36 -8.42
N LYS A 56 -15.87 -5.67 -7.36
CA LYS A 56 -15.43 -4.27 -7.37
C LYS A 56 -13.91 -4.13 -7.38
N ALA A 57 -13.19 -5.10 -6.82
CA ALA A 57 -11.74 -5.08 -6.68
C ALA A 57 -11.08 -5.15 -8.06
N ASP A 58 -10.29 -4.13 -8.35
CA ASP A 58 -9.41 -4.06 -9.52
C ASP A 58 -8.08 -4.77 -9.24
N TYR A 59 -7.68 -4.83 -7.97
CA TYR A 59 -6.54 -5.60 -7.49
C TYR A 59 -6.88 -6.28 -6.15
N LEU A 60 -6.60 -7.58 -6.04
CA LEU A 60 -6.77 -8.33 -4.80
C LEU A 60 -5.59 -9.28 -4.59
N GLN A 61 -4.90 -9.10 -3.47
CA GLN A 61 -3.78 -9.94 -3.07
C GLN A 61 -4.04 -10.53 -1.68
N VAL A 62 -3.79 -11.82 -1.55
CA VAL A 62 -3.85 -12.57 -0.29
C VAL A 62 -2.47 -13.17 -0.05
N ASN A 63 -1.81 -12.79 1.04
CA ASN A 63 -0.40 -13.10 1.28
C ASN A 63 0.46 -12.73 0.06
N GLU A 64 1.05 -13.68 -0.67
CA GLU A 64 1.80 -13.46 -1.93
C GLU A 64 0.97 -13.68 -3.21
N SER A 65 -0.22 -14.27 -3.11
CA SER A 65 -1.02 -14.65 -4.27
C SER A 65 -1.90 -13.50 -4.76
N VAL A 66 -1.76 -13.14 -6.02
CA VAL A 66 -2.64 -12.18 -6.70
C VAL A 66 -3.80 -12.92 -7.37
N LEU A 67 -5.04 -12.59 -6.99
CA LEU A 67 -6.23 -13.26 -7.49
C LEU A 67 -6.66 -12.72 -8.87
N SER A 68 -5.80 -12.94 -9.86
CA SER A 68 -5.90 -12.34 -11.21
C SER A 68 -7.14 -12.74 -12.02
N LYS A 69 -7.82 -13.83 -11.65
CA LYS A 69 -9.10 -14.25 -12.25
C LYS A 69 -10.18 -13.15 -12.14
N PHE A 70 -10.07 -12.29 -11.12
CA PHE A 70 -11.03 -11.22 -10.88
C PHE A 70 -10.60 -9.85 -11.43
N MET A 71 -9.36 -9.73 -11.95
CA MET A 71 -8.77 -8.43 -12.28
C MET A 71 -8.88 -8.04 -13.77
N ARG A 72 -8.84 -9.00 -14.71
CA ARG A 72 -8.47 -8.68 -16.11
C ARG A 72 -9.58 -8.08 -16.99
N GLU A 73 -10.86 -8.31 -16.71
CA GLU A 73 -11.93 -7.93 -17.65
C GLU A 73 -12.34 -6.45 -17.57
N LYS A 74 -12.14 -5.77 -16.43
CA LYS A 74 -12.71 -4.43 -16.18
C LYS A 74 -11.76 -3.24 -16.39
N LEU A 75 -10.47 -3.50 -16.49
CA LEU A 75 -9.44 -2.46 -16.36
C LEU A 75 -9.07 -1.78 -17.68
N THR A 76 -8.94 -2.56 -18.75
CA THR A 76 -8.63 -2.04 -20.09
C THR A 76 -9.69 -1.04 -20.57
N GLU A 77 -10.96 -1.29 -20.23
CA GLU A 77 -12.09 -0.45 -20.62
C GLU A 77 -12.07 0.94 -19.97
N ARG A 78 -11.43 1.07 -18.80
CA ARG A 78 -11.36 2.32 -18.04
C ARG A 78 -10.18 3.21 -18.45
N GLY A 79 -9.26 2.70 -19.26
CA GLY A 79 -8.07 3.44 -19.71
C GLY A 79 -6.96 3.54 -18.66
N ALA A 80 -6.97 2.68 -17.62
CA ALA A 80 -5.90 2.59 -16.63
C ALA A 80 -5.19 1.22 -16.73
N VAL A 81 -3.90 1.21 -16.41
CA VAL A 81 -3.12 -0.03 -16.26
C VAL A 81 -3.06 -0.37 -14.78
N VAL A 82 -3.54 -1.55 -14.40
CA VAL A 82 -3.36 -2.10 -13.05
C VAL A 82 -2.75 -3.49 -13.16
N LEU A 83 -1.58 -3.67 -12.56
CA LEU A 83 -0.79 -4.90 -12.62
C LEU A 83 -0.18 -5.20 -11.26
N PRO A 84 0.20 -6.46 -10.98
CA PRO A 84 1.21 -6.73 -9.96
C PRO A 84 2.48 -5.93 -10.25
N THR A 85 3.14 -5.39 -9.22
CA THR A 85 4.37 -4.60 -9.38
C THR A 85 5.47 -5.41 -10.08
N SER A 86 5.64 -6.68 -9.71
CA SER A 86 6.57 -7.61 -10.35
C SER A 86 6.29 -7.80 -11.86
N GLU A 87 5.01 -7.87 -12.25
CA GLU A 87 4.61 -7.98 -13.66
C GLU A 87 4.87 -6.67 -14.43
N ALA A 88 4.58 -5.53 -13.81
CA ALA A 88 4.85 -4.22 -14.40
C ALA A 88 6.36 -4.01 -14.63
N LEU A 89 7.21 -4.34 -13.65
CA LEU A 89 8.67 -4.24 -13.76
C LEU A 89 9.28 -5.18 -14.81
N LYS A 90 8.60 -6.29 -15.11
CA LYS A 90 9.01 -7.24 -16.16
C LYS A 90 8.57 -6.81 -17.55
N LYS A 91 7.38 -6.21 -17.69
CA LYS A 91 6.75 -5.91 -18.99
C LYS A 91 6.95 -4.48 -19.47
N LEU A 92 7.14 -3.54 -18.55
CA LEU A 92 7.17 -2.10 -18.82
C LEU A 92 8.49 -1.52 -18.31
N ASP A 93 9.49 -1.47 -19.19
CA ASP A 93 10.86 -1.07 -18.83
C ASP A 93 10.94 0.28 -18.11
N TRP A 94 10.08 1.22 -18.50
CA TRP A 94 9.99 2.56 -17.92
C TRP A 94 9.53 2.59 -16.45
N VAL A 95 8.89 1.52 -15.94
CA VAL A 95 8.45 1.47 -14.52
C VAL A 95 9.64 1.53 -13.56
N ARG A 96 10.85 1.14 -14.01
CA ARG A 96 12.10 1.25 -13.24
C ARG A 96 12.52 2.70 -12.97
N GLU A 97 11.95 3.67 -13.68
CA GLU A 97 12.12 5.10 -13.41
C GLU A 97 11.30 5.57 -12.21
N TYR A 98 10.33 4.76 -11.75
CA TYR A 98 9.43 5.07 -10.64
C TYR A 98 9.69 4.19 -9.40
N SER A 99 10.28 3.02 -9.57
CA SER A 99 10.56 2.07 -8.50
C SER A 99 11.75 2.50 -7.64
N TRP A 100 11.53 2.65 -6.33
CA TRP A 100 12.52 3.03 -5.31
C TRP A 100 13.22 4.37 -5.58
N ARG A 101 12.47 5.38 -6.06
CA ARG A 101 13.00 6.74 -6.32
C ARG A 101 12.55 7.77 -5.31
N LEU A 102 11.32 7.66 -4.81
CA LEU A 102 10.78 8.52 -3.77
C LEU A 102 11.06 7.97 -2.38
N VAL A 103 10.89 6.66 -2.20
CA VAL A 103 11.28 5.96 -0.96
C VAL A 103 12.65 5.36 -1.16
N LYS A 104 13.62 5.72 -0.30
CA LYS A 104 14.94 5.12 -0.35
C LYS A 104 14.92 3.74 0.34
N PRO A 105 15.48 2.69 -0.28
CA PRO A 105 15.54 1.36 0.34
C PRO A 105 16.25 1.29 1.70
N ASP A 106 17.16 2.23 2.01
CA ASP A 106 17.93 2.29 3.27
C ASP A 106 17.35 3.30 4.28
N THR A 107 16.09 3.71 4.11
CA THR A 107 15.42 4.64 5.03
C THR A 107 15.39 4.06 6.45
N ASP A 108 14.95 2.81 6.60
CA ASP A 108 14.98 2.05 7.85
C ASP A 108 14.96 0.54 7.56
N LYS A 109 14.94 -0.28 8.62
CA LYS A 109 14.89 -1.74 8.53
C LYS A 109 13.69 -2.26 7.74
N TYR A 110 12.56 -1.55 7.72
CA TYR A 110 11.36 -1.96 7.00
C TYR A 110 11.51 -1.76 5.50
N THR A 111 12.02 -0.60 5.06
CA THR A 111 12.32 -0.38 3.63
C THR A 111 13.38 -1.34 3.12
N ALA A 112 14.40 -1.62 3.96
CA ALA A 112 15.47 -2.53 3.61
C ALA A 112 14.97 -3.98 3.48
N ALA A 113 14.16 -4.43 4.45
CA ALA A 113 13.53 -5.74 4.40
C ALA A 113 12.64 -5.90 3.17
N THR A 114 11.79 -4.92 2.86
CA THR A 114 10.96 -4.98 1.64
C THR A 114 11.80 -5.05 0.38
N LYS A 115 12.89 -4.27 0.27
CA LYS A 115 13.76 -4.31 -0.91
C LYS A 115 14.48 -5.65 -1.07
N LEU A 116 14.91 -6.26 0.03
CA LEU A 116 15.70 -7.50 0.03
C LEU A 116 14.84 -8.76 -0.10
N TYR A 117 13.65 -8.76 0.49
CA TYR A 117 12.87 -9.97 0.75
C TYR A 117 11.40 -9.87 0.32
N GLY A 118 10.94 -8.71 -0.19
CA GLY A 118 9.53 -8.49 -0.53
C GLY A 118 9.10 -8.97 -1.92
N ASN A 119 9.99 -9.59 -2.70
CA ASN A 119 9.69 -10.23 -3.98
C ASN A 119 8.90 -9.36 -4.98
N GLU A 120 9.01 -8.03 -4.88
CA GLU A 120 8.29 -7.05 -5.71
C GLU A 120 6.75 -7.26 -5.71
N LEU A 121 6.21 -7.74 -4.58
CA LEU A 121 4.77 -7.86 -4.37
C LEU A 121 4.12 -6.48 -4.20
N GLY A 122 2.82 -6.38 -4.49
CA GLY A 122 2.08 -5.12 -4.47
C GLY A 122 1.52 -4.77 -5.84
N PHE A 123 0.92 -3.59 -5.94
CA PHE A 123 0.26 -3.15 -7.16
C PHE A 123 1.00 -1.98 -7.84
N PHE A 124 1.00 -2.03 -9.16
CA PHE A 124 1.33 -0.93 -10.05
C PHE A 124 0.05 -0.39 -10.68
N ILE A 125 -0.18 0.92 -10.58
CA ILE A 125 -1.29 1.62 -11.23
C ILE A 125 -0.72 2.75 -12.09
N TYR A 126 -1.12 2.81 -13.35
CA TYR A 126 -0.81 3.93 -14.24
C TYR A 126 -2.08 4.46 -14.91
N VAL A 127 -2.29 5.77 -14.81
CA VAL A 127 -3.36 6.50 -15.49
C VAL A 127 -2.71 7.44 -16.52
N PRO A 128 -2.92 7.22 -17.83
CA PRO A 128 -2.30 8.01 -18.89
C PRO A 128 -2.71 9.48 -18.90
N PRO A 129 -1.97 10.34 -19.63
CA PRO A 129 -2.25 11.78 -19.69
C PRO A 129 -3.71 12.10 -20.05
N GLY A 130 -4.31 13.02 -19.30
CA GLY A 130 -5.68 13.51 -19.51
C GLY A 130 -6.80 12.51 -19.22
N VAL A 131 -6.48 11.25 -18.88
CA VAL A 131 -7.49 10.23 -18.56
C VAL A 131 -8.08 10.49 -17.18
N LYS A 132 -9.42 10.52 -17.10
CA LYS A 132 -10.15 10.73 -15.85
C LYS A 132 -10.98 9.51 -15.50
N ILE A 133 -10.57 8.81 -14.46
CA ILE A 133 -11.24 7.60 -13.99
C ILE A 133 -12.38 8.01 -13.04
N LYS A 134 -13.63 7.90 -13.52
CA LYS A 134 -14.83 8.32 -12.77
C LYS A 134 -15.08 7.44 -11.55
N ASP A 135 -15.12 6.13 -11.73
CA ASP A 135 -15.34 5.18 -10.64
C ASP A 135 -14.02 4.93 -9.90
N PRO A 136 -14.02 4.71 -8.58
CA PRO A 136 -12.78 4.41 -7.86
C PRO A 136 -12.12 3.11 -8.32
N ILE A 137 -10.78 3.08 -8.33
CA ILE A 137 -10.01 1.84 -8.42
C ILE A 137 -9.91 1.25 -7.02
N TYR A 138 -10.29 -0.03 -6.85
CA TYR A 138 -10.23 -0.71 -5.56
C TYR A 138 -9.05 -1.69 -5.50
N THR A 139 -8.14 -1.50 -4.55
CA THR A 139 -7.06 -2.45 -4.27
C THR A 139 -7.19 -3.03 -2.88
N CYS A 140 -6.94 -4.32 -2.73
CA CYS A 140 -7.16 -5.05 -1.49
C CYS A 140 -5.96 -5.92 -1.14
N LEU A 141 -5.49 -5.82 0.10
CA LEU A 141 -4.27 -6.46 0.59
C LEU A 141 -4.60 -7.21 1.88
N PHE A 142 -4.69 -8.54 1.80
CA PHE A 142 -5.07 -9.37 2.94
C PHE A 142 -3.93 -10.25 3.42
N ILE A 143 -3.86 -10.44 4.74
CA ILE A 143 -2.97 -11.40 5.39
C ILE A 143 -3.85 -12.45 6.07
N THR A 144 -3.57 -13.72 5.81
CA THR A 144 -4.34 -14.85 6.37
C THR A 144 -3.46 -15.82 7.16
N ARG A 145 -2.14 -15.66 7.08
CA ARG A 145 -1.16 -16.55 7.67
C ARG A 145 -0.58 -15.97 8.97
N LYS A 146 -0.43 -16.83 9.97
CA LYS A 146 0.16 -16.51 11.29
C LYS A 146 1.66 -16.28 11.18
N GLY A 147 2.18 -15.25 11.84
CA GLY A 147 3.61 -14.91 11.86
C GLY A 147 4.18 -14.42 10.52
N TYR A 148 3.35 -14.21 9.51
CA TYR A 148 3.78 -13.82 8.17
C TYR A 148 4.21 -12.35 8.12
N ALA A 149 5.26 -12.06 7.36
CA ALA A 149 5.68 -10.69 7.05
C ALA A 149 5.28 -10.33 5.62
N GLN A 150 4.18 -9.60 5.46
CA GLN A 150 3.76 -9.08 4.18
C GLN A 150 4.58 -7.81 3.85
N LEU A 151 5.44 -7.91 2.85
CA LEU A 151 6.31 -6.82 2.41
C LEU A 151 5.91 -6.40 1.00
N LEU A 152 5.29 -5.22 0.87
CA LEU A 152 4.72 -4.74 -0.38
C LEU A 152 5.43 -3.50 -0.89
N HIS A 153 5.49 -3.39 -2.21
CA HIS A 153 5.93 -2.22 -2.95
C HIS A 153 4.87 -1.84 -3.99
N ASN A 154 4.14 -0.77 -3.69
CA ASN A 154 3.11 -0.20 -4.54
C ASN A 154 3.64 1.04 -5.26
N ILE A 155 3.30 1.18 -6.54
CA ILE A 155 3.68 2.32 -7.37
C ILE A 155 2.42 2.83 -8.06
N VAL A 156 2.13 4.13 -7.92
CA VAL A 156 0.98 4.76 -8.59
C VAL A 156 1.48 5.95 -9.38
N VAL A 157 1.15 6.00 -10.66
CA VAL A 157 1.51 7.08 -11.57
C VAL A 157 0.22 7.64 -12.18
N VAL A 158 -0.13 8.87 -11.82
CA VAL A 158 -1.27 9.63 -12.36
C VAL A 158 -0.68 10.74 -13.22
N ASP A 159 -0.59 10.49 -14.52
CA ASP A 159 0.15 11.35 -15.46
C ASP A 159 -0.51 12.73 -15.65
N ASP A 160 0.13 13.60 -16.43
CA ASP A 160 -0.26 14.99 -16.64
C ASP A 160 -1.76 15.13 -17.00
N GLY A 161 -2.47 15.95 -16.24
CA GLY A 161 -3.91 16.22 -16.41
C GLY A 161 -4.84 15.04 -16.12
N ALA A 162 -4.32 13.89 -15.65
CA ALA A 162 -5.11 12.72 -15.32
C ALA A 162 -5.80 12.83 -13.94
N GLU A 163 -6.82 12.00 -13.71
CA GLU A 163 -7.55 11.98 -12.44
C GLU A 163 -7.85 10.55 -12.00
N LEU A 164 -7.51 10.25 -10.74
CA LEU A 164 -7.71 8.94 -10.12
C LEU A 164 -8.30 9.08 -8.72
N ASN A 165 -9.38 8.32 -8.48
CA ASN A 165 -9.85 7.98 -7.14
C ASN A 165 -9.38 6.54 -6.82
N LEU A 166 -8.50 6.38 -5.83
CA LEU A 166 -7.96 5.09 -5.42
C LEU A 166 -8.42 4.76 -4.00
N VAL A 167 -9.00 3.59 -3.82
CA VAL A 167 -9.42 3.06 -2.51
C VAL A 167 -8.63 1.79 -2.23
N THR A 168 -7.87 1.79 -1.15
CA THR A 168 -7.12 0.63 -0.69
C THR A 168 -7.65 0.12 0.64
N GLY A 169 -8.01 -1.17 0.68
CA GLY A 169 -8.39 -1.87 1.90
C GLY A 169 -7.29 -2.84 2.32
N CYS A 170 -6.72 -2.65 3.52
CA CYS A 170 -5.77 -3.60 4.09
C CYS A 170 -6.36 -4.20 5.36
N GLY A 171 -6.37 -5.53 5.45
CA GLY A 171 -6.95 -6.16 6.62
C GLY A 171 -6.69 -7.65 6.74
N VAL A 172 -7.22 -8.22 7.82
CA VAL A 172 -7.05 -9.63 8.18
C VAL A 172 -8.41 -10.26 8.50
N PRO A 173 -8.52 -11.61 8.49
CA PRO A 173 -9.61 -12.30 9.14
C PRO A 173 -9.73 -11.88 10.62
N ASP A 174 -10.91 -12.07 11.21
CA ASP A 174 -11.17 -11.75 12.62
C ASP A 174 -10.58 -12.82 13.55
N GLN A 175 -9.25 -12.96 13.53
CA GLN A 175 -8.50 -13.88 14.37
C GLN A 175 -7.08 -13.36 14.60
N PRO A 176 -6.44 -13.69 15.74
CA PRO A 176 -5.05 -13.34 16.00
C PRO A 176 -4.10 -14.00 14.98
N LEU A 177 -3.24 -13.20 14.36
CA LEU A 177 -2.24 -13.68 13.39
C LEU A 177 -0.80 -13.40 13.82
N GLY A 178 -0.55 -12.37 14.63
CA GLY A 178 0.80 -12.03 15.07
C GLY A 178 1.72 -11.73 13.88
N SER A 179 1.19 -11.03 12.88
CA SER A 179 1.83 -10.85 11.57
C SER A 179 2.25 -9.39 11.34
N LEU A 180 3.18 -9.20 10.42
CA LEU A 180 3.75 -7.90 10.06
C LEU A 180 3.22 -7.47 8.69
N HIS A 181 2.78 -6.22 8.58
CA HIS A 181 2.50 -5.56 7.31
C HIS A 181 3.45 -4.38 7.10
N VAL A 182 4.26 -4.43 6.05
CA VAL A 182 5.09 -3.32 5.57
C VAL A 182 4.63 -2.93 4.17
N GLY A 183 3.99 -1.76 4.06
CA GLY A 183 3.54 -1.22 2.79
C GLY A 183 4.42 -0.06 2.34
N ILE A 184 5.25 -0.27 1.32
CA ILE A 184 6.01 0.80 0.67
C ILE A 184 5.19 1.33 -0.50
N SER A 185 4.91 2.63 -0.53
CA SER A 185 4.08 3.25 -1.56
C SER A 185 4.73 4.50 -2.14
N GLU A 186 4.87 4.53 -3.46
CA GLU A 186 5.43 5.67 -4.20
C GLU A 186 4.40 6.21 -5.17
N TYR A 187 3.90 7.43 -4.92
CA TYR A 187 2.85 8.03 -5.72
C TYR A 187 3.38 9.24 -6.49
N TYR A 188 3.17 9.23 -7.80
CA TYR A 188 3.57 10.27 -8.73
C TYR A 188 2.31 10.89 -9.31
N VAL A 189 2.07 12.16 -8.95
CA VAL A 189 0.93 12.95 -9.43
C VAL A 189 1.51 13.99 -10.38
N GLY A 190 1.29 13.84 -11.69
CA GLY A 190 1.75 14.73 -12.75
C GLY A 190 1.23 16.18 -12.67
N ARG A 191 1.58 16.98 -13.68
CA ARG A 191 1.19 18.39 -13.80
C ARG A 191 -0.33 18.48 -13.98
N GLY A 192 -0.98 19.29 -13.15
CA GLY A 192 -2.43 19.50 -13.19
C GLY A 192 -3.26 18.23 -13.00
N SER A 193 -2.65 17.15 -12.50
CA SER A 193 -3.33 15.88 -12.28
C SER A 193 -3.82 15.78 -10.83
N LYS A 194 -4.74 14.86 -10.58
CA LYS A 194 -5.39 14.70 -9.27
C LYS A 194 -5.41 13.25 -8.82
N LEU A 195 -4.93 13.01 -7.61
CA LEU A 195 -5.07 11.73 -6.92
C LEU A 195 -5.83 11.92 -5.62
N THR A 196 -7.03 11.33 -5.54
CA THR A 196 -7.74 11.14 -4.27
C THR A 196 -7.49 9.72 -3.79
N TYR A 197 -6.91 9.57 -2.61
CA TYR A 197 -6.52 8.30 -2.04
C TYR A 197 -7.21 8.05 -0.71
N THR A 198 -7.96 6.94 -0.62
CA THR A 198 -8.60 6.49 0.62
C THR A 198 -7.99 5.17 1.05
N MET A 199 -7.40 5.12 2.24
CA MET A 199 -6.85 3.92 2.84
C MET A 199 -7.67 3.54 4.07
N ILE A 200 -8.15 2.29 4.11
CA ILE A 200 -8.92 1.76 5.22
C ILE A 200 -8.20 0.54 5.79
N HIS A 201 -7.92 0.59 7.10
CA HIS A 201 -7.22 -0.46 7.84
C HIS A 201 -8.14 -1.18 8.83
N ALA A 202 -8.22 -2.50 8.68
CA ALA A 202 -8.95 -3.42 9.57
C ALA A 202 -8.05 -4.57 10.04
N TRP A 203 -7.31 -4.34 11.13
CA TRP A 203 -6.33 -5.27 11.69
C TRP A 203 -6.88 -6.11 12.86
N ALA A 204 -6.05 -7.02 13.36
CA ALA A 204 -6.25 -7.75 14.62
C ALA A 204 -5.30 -7.17 15.70
N PRO A 205 -5.60 -7.36 17.01
CA PRO A 205 -4.84 -6.75 18.10
C PRO A 205 -3.34 -7.07 18.15
N ASP A 206 -2.90 -8.14 17.48
CA ASP A 206 -1.51 -8.61 17.46
C ASP A 206 -0.78 -8.31 16.14
N MET A 207 -1.37 -7.46 15.29
CA MET A 207 -0.76 -7.03 14.03
C MET A 207 0.23 -5.88 14.24
N VAL A 208 1.36 -5.94 13.55
CA VAL A 208 2.34 -4.84 13.48
C VAL A 208 2.30 -4.23 12.08
N VAL A 209 2.18 -2.90 11.99
CA VAL A 209 1.90 -2.21 10.71
C VAL A 209 2.88 -1.05 10.52
N ARG A 210 3.64 -1.07 9.42
CA ARG A 210 4.72 -0.10 9.10
C ARG A 210 4.66 0.39 7.65
N PRO A 211 3.72 1.28 7.28
CA PRO A 211 3.70 1.87 5.96
C PRO A 211 4.78 2.94 5.80
N ARG A 212 5.36 3.06 4.61
CA ARG A 212 6.17 4.22 4.18
C ARG A 212 5.64 4.69 2.84
N THR A 213 4.99 5.85 2.86
CA THR A 213 4.45 6.47 1.65
C THR A 213 5.18 7.75 1.35
N VAL A 214 5.62 7.91 0.10
CA VAL A 214 6.10 9.20 -0.40
C VAL A 214 5.32 9.54 -1.66
N VAL A 215 4.85 10.78 -1.72
CA VAL A 215 4.08 11.32 -2.83
C VAL A 215 4.83 12.51 -3.42
N LYS A 216 4.93 12.58 -4.75
CA LYS A 216 5.43 13.74 -5.47
C LYS A 216 4.31 14.31 -6.32
N VAL A 217 3.96 15.56 -6.09
CA VAL A 217 2.90 16.27 -6.82
C VAL A 217 3.51 17.32 -7.74
N GLY A 218 3.22 17.20 -9.03
CA GLY A 218 3.69 18.08 -10.08
C GLY A 218 3.01 19.44 -10.05
N LYS A 219 3.47 20.36 -10.90
CA LYS A 219 2.97 21.74 -10.97
C LYS A 219 1.44 21.76 -11.10
N GLY A 220 0.77 22.50 -10.21
CA GLY A 220 -0.69 22.62 -10.18
C GLY A 220 -1.48 21.32 -9.93
N GLY A 221 -0.81 20.23 -9.55
CA GLY A 221 -1.47 18.97 -9.22
C GLY A 221 -2.09 18.98 -7.82
N GLU A 222 -2.93 17.99 -7.53
CA GLU A 222 -3.64 17.85 -6.26
C GLU A 222 -3.55 16.42 -5.71
N TYR A 223 -3.14 16.29 -4.45
CA TYR A 223 -3.19 15.03 -3.71
C TYR A 223 -4.11 15.14 -2.50
N VAL A 224 -5.11 14.28 -2.40
CA VAL A 224 -5.99 14.20 -1.23
C VAL A 224 -5.86 12.82 -0.62
N SER A 225 -5.57 12.74 0.67
CA SER A 225 -5.50 11.48 1.41
C SER A 225 -6.55 11.44 2.52
N TYR A 226 -7.26 10.32 2.60
CA TYR A 226 -8.09 9.92 3.71
C TYR A 226 -7.55 8.61 4.27
N TYR A 227 -6.97 8.67 5.46
CA TYR A 227 -6.53 7.50 6.19
C TYR A 227 -7.54 7.18 7.30
N VAL A 228 -8.01 5.94 7.35
CA VAL A 228 -8.98 5.49 8.34
C VAL A 228 -8.51 4.18 8.98
N ILE A 229 -8.48 4.17 10.30
CA ILE A 229 -8.33 2.94 11.10
C ILE A 229 -9.30 2.99 12.26
N TYR A 230 -10.11 1.94 12.39
CA TYR A 230 -11.07 1.77 13.49
C TYR A 230 -10.94 0.43 14.21
N SER A 231 -9.89 -0.30 13.89
CA SER A 231 -9.60 -1.63 14.43
C SER A 231 -8.41 -1.58 15.38
N SER A 232 -8.33 -2.58 16.26
CA SER A 232 -7.21 -2.83 17.14
C SER A 232 -5.96 -3.24 16.37
N VAL A 233 -4.79 -2.89 16.88
CA VAL A 233 -3.47 -3.21 16.31
C VAL A 233 -2.44 -3.27 17.42
N GLU A 234 -1.39 -4.10 17.33
CA GLU A 234 -0.32 -4.09 18.34
C GLU A 234 0.40 -2.74 18.27
N SER A 235 0.87 -2.40 17.07
CA SER A 235 1.39 -1.07 16.78
C SER A 235 1.27 -0.70 15.31
N LEU A 236 0.82 0.53 15.05
CA LEU A 236 0.83 1.18 13.75
C LEU A 236 1.77 2.37 13.81
N GLN A 237 2.72 2.45 12.86
CA GLN A 237 3.52 3.65 12.66
C GLN A 237 3.53 4.05 11.19
N THR A 238 2.98 5.23 10.86
CA THR A 238 2.97 5.78 9.51
C THR A 238 3.28 7.28 9.50
N TYR A 239 4.07 7.73 8.53
CA TYR A 239 4.43 9.14 8.37
C TYR A 239 4.59 9.50 6.88
N PRO A 240 3.48 9.56 6.10
CA PRO A 240 3.52 9.91 4.70
C PRO A 240 4.15 11.29 4.48
N LYS A 241 4.99 11.40 3.44
CA LYS A 241 5.62 12.66 3.02
C LYS A 241 5.14 13.04 1.63
N VAL A 242 4.70 14.29 1.45
CA VAL A 242 4.20 14.80 0.17
C VAL A 242 5.09 15.96 -0.28
N TYR A 243 5.70 15.85 -1.45
CA TYR A 243 6.49 16.95 -2.04
C TYR A 243 5.64 17.70 -3.05
N LEU A 244 5.45 19.00 -2.83
CA LEU A 244 4.62 19.85 -3.68
C LEU A 244 5.46 20.62 -4.71
N GLY A 245 5.07 20.50 -5.98
CA GLY A 245 5.51 21.39 -7.05
C GLY A 245 4.85 22.77 -6.97
N GLU A 246 5.26 23.66 -7.87
CA GLU A 246 4.71 25.02 -7.97
C GLU A 246 3.17 25.00 -8.11
N GLY A 247 2.47 25.70 -7.22
CA GLY A 247 1.00 25.77 -7.23
C GLY A 247 0.28 24.45 -6.93
N ALA A 248 0.99 23.38 -6.57
CA ALA A 248 0.41 22.10 -6.18
C ALA A 248 -0.22 22.18 -4.78
N LYS A 249 -1.16 21.27 -4.50
CA LYS A 249 -1.87 21.21 -3.21
C LYS A 249 -1.89 19.79 -2.67
N ALA A 250 -1.87 19.68 -1.35
CA ALA A 250 -2.13 18.43 -0.67
C ALA A 250 -3.03 18.60 0.56
N THR A 251 -3.90 17.63 0.77
CA THR A 251 -4.74 17.50 1.96
C THR A 251 -4.54 16.11 2.53
N LEU A 252 -4.13 15.99 3.80
CA LEU A 252 -3.97 14.71 4.47
C LEU A 252 -4.89 14.66 5.69
N ASN A 253 -5.80 13.70 5.69
CA ASN A 253 -6.78 13.50 6.74
C ASN A 253 -6.54 12.13 7.37
N SER A 254 -6.57 12.06 8.70
CA SER A 254 -6.50 10.80 9.44
C SER A 254 -7.63 10.70 10.44
N ILE A 255 -8.36 9.60 10.41
CA ILE A 255 -9.37 9.22 11.40
C ILE A 255 -8.86 7.97 12.09
N VAL A 256 -8.48 8.11 13.36
CA VAL A 256 -7.95 7.04 14.19
C VAL A 256 -8.90 6.81 15.35
N VAL A 257 -9.57 5.66 15.37
CA VAL A 257 -10.36 5.23 16.54
C VAL A 257 -9.48 4.34 17.39
N GLY A 258 -9.03 4.88 18.52
CA GLY A 258 -8.21 4.14 19.48
C GLY A 258 -9.04 3.10 20.22
N VAL A 259 -8.70 1.82 20.04
CA VAL A 259 -9.35 0.69 20.71
C VAL A 259 -8.30 -0.21 21.39
N ASP A 260 -8.67 -0.83 22.51
CA ASP A 260 -7.82 -1.72 23.31
C ASP A 260 -6.48 -1.10 23.73
N LYS A 261 -5.41 -1.92 23.79
CA LYS A 261 -4.04 -1.52 24.17
C LYS A 261 -3.18 -1.11 22.97
N SER A 262 -3.81 -0.64 21.90
CA SER A 262 -3.15 -0.39 20.62
C SER A 262 -2.25 0.85 20.66
N VAL A 263 -1.09 0.80 19.99
CA VAL A 263 -0.22 1.97 19.80
C VAL A 263 -0.40 2.52 18.40
N TYR A 264 -0.90 3.75 18.28
CA TYR A 264 -1.04 4.46 17.00
C TYR A 264 -0.08 5.66 16.95
N ASP A 265 0.90 5.59 16.07
CA ASP A 265 1.81 6.68 15.71
C ASP A 265 1.51 7.08 14.25
N VAL A 266 0.69 8.11 14.09
CA VAL A 266 0.17 8.56 12.80
C VAL A 266 0.51 10.03 12.63
N GLY A 267 1.37 10.34 11.67
CA GLY A 267 1.70 11.71 11.31
C GLY A 267 1.46 11.99 9.83
N SER A 268 1.84 13.18 9.39
CA SER A 268 1.94 13.56 7.97
C SER A 268 2.96 14.68 7.79
N ALA A 269 3.59 14.76 6.63
CA ALA A 269 4.45 15.88 6.25
C ALA A 269 4.14 16.33 4.81
N ILE A 270 4.14 17.65 4.60
CA ILE A 270 4.01 18.35 3.32
C ILE A 270 5.23 19.26 3.16
#